data_AF-A0A6B3EXB2-F1
#
_entry.id   AF-A0A6B3EXB2-F1
#
_cell.length_a   1.000
_cell.length_b   1.000
_cell.length_c   1.000
_cell.angle_alpha   90.00
_cell.angle_beta   90.00
_cell.angle_gamma   90.00
#
_symmetry.space_group_name_H-M   'P 1'
#
loop_
_entity.id
_entity.type
_entity.pdbx_description
1 polymer ?
#
loop_
_entity_poly.entity_id
_entity_poly.type
_entity_poly.pdbx_seq_one_letter_code
_entity_poly.pdbx_strand_id
1 'polypeptide(L)' 'VGRTLDVMVAEGEGRKDGATHRLSGRAPDNRLVHFTKPQEPVRPGDVVTVDITYAAPHHLLAEGTPRGVRRTRAGDAW' A
#
# COMPACT_ATOMS: atom_id res chain seq x y z
N VAL A 1 -0.71 -13.45 8.20
CA VAL A 1 0.62 -12.81 8.14
C VAL A 1 1.56 -13.68 7.31
N GLY A 2 2.63 -13.14 6.73
CA GLY A 2 3.55 -13.89 5.87
C GLY A 2 3.05 -14.14 4.44
N ARG A 3 2.06 -13.36 3.98
CA ARG A 3 1.59 -13.39 2.58
C ARG A 3 2.11 -12.16 1.84
N THR A 4 2.50 -12.35 0.59
CA THR A 4 2.78 -11.25 -0.33
C THR A 4 1.48 -10.86 -1.04
N LEU A 5 1.15 -9.58 -1.05
CA LEU A 5 -0.06 -9.05 -1.69
C LEU A 5 0.25 -7.87 -2.60
N ASP A 6 -0.50 -7.78 -3.69
CA ASP A 6 -0.55 -6.61 -4.56
C ASP A 6 -1.57 -5.61 -4.01
N VAL A 7 -1.11 -4.40 -3.68
CA VAL A 7 -1.93 -3.36 -3.05
C VAL A 7 -2.07 -2.20 -4.02
N MET A 8 -3.29 -1.88 -4.43
CA MET A 8 -3.57 -0.68 -5.20
C MET A 8 -3.50 0.55 -4.29
N VAL A 9 -2.65 1.52 -4.62
CA VAL A 9 -2.43 2.73 -3.82
C VAL A 9 -3.67 3.60 -3.84
N ALA A 10 -4.08 4.05 -2.66
CA ALA A 10 -5.21 4.97 -2.51
C ALA A 10 -4.74 6.44 -2.57
N GLU A 11 -5.65 7.32 -2.95
CA GLU A 11 -5.48 8.76 -2.73
C GLU A 11 -5.61 9.08 -1.24
N GLY A 12 -4.75 9.97 -0.75
CA GLY A 12 -4.87 10.51 0.60
C GLY A 12 -4.47 9.48 1.65
N GLU A 13 -3.16 9.28 1.77
CA GLU A 13 -2.54 8.74 2.99
C GLU A 13 -3.23 9.42 4.18
N GLY A 14 -3.75 8.62 5.10
CA GLY A 14 -4.60 9.09 6.18
C GLY A 14 -4.01 10.36 6.77
N ARG A 15 -4.79 11.45 6.71
CA ARG A 15 -4.50 12.84 7.14
C ARG A 15 -3.98 12.95 8.60
N LYS A 16 -3.68 11.83 9.25
CA LYS A 16 -3.32 11.59 10.64
C LYS A 16 -1.97 10.87 10.83
N ASP A 17 -1.33 10.31 9.79
CA ASP A 17 -0.11 9.49 9.92
C ASP A 17 1.20 10.28 9.70
N GLY A 18 1.23 11.55 10.11
CA GLY A 18 2.38 12.44 9.98
C GLY A 18 3.66 12.00 10.71
N ALA A 19 3.60 10.93 11.51
CA ALA A 19 4.74 10.40 12.26
C ALA A 19 5.42 9.17 11.61
N THR A 20 4.79 8.49 10.64
CA THR A 20 5.31 7.20 10.13
C THR A 20 5.51 7.12 8.62
N HIS A 21 5.17 8.16 7.83
CA HIS A 21 5.34 8.18 6.37
C HIS A 21 4.79 6.94 5.64
N ARG A 22 3.73 6.31 6.19
CA ARG A 22 3.13 5.09 5.64
C ARG A 22 2.12 5.46 4.57
N LEU A 23 2.16 4.73 3.46
CA LEU A 23 1.14 4.76 2.43
C LEU A 23 -0.02 3.84 2.79
N SER A 24 -1.17 4.04 2.14
CA SER A 24 -2.32 3.15 2.27
C SER A 24 -2.90 2.76 0.92
N GLY A 25 -3.59 1.63 0.90
CA GLY A 25 -4.19 1.08 -0.30
C GLY A 25 -5.14 -0.09 -0.05
N ARG A 26 -5.65 -0.68 -1.13
CA ARG A 26 -6.56 -1.83 -1.11
C ARG A 26 -5.87 -3.06 -1.67
N ALA A 27 -5.91 -4.16 -0.92
CA ALA A 27 -5.55 -5.49 -1.42
C ALA A 27 -6.66 -6.06 -2.34
N PRO A 28 -6.43 -7.17 -3.06
CA PRO A 28 -7.41 -7.74 -3.99
C PRO A 28 -8.67 -8.27 -3.30
N ASP A 29 -8.57 -8.59 -2.00
CA ASP A 29 -9.69 -8.93 -1.12
C ASP A 29 -10.37 -7.67 -0.52
N ASN A 30 -10.07 -6.49 -1.07
CA ASN A 30 -10.59 -5.18 -0.70
C ASN A 30 -10.26 -4.71 0.73
N ARG A 31 -9.34 -5.40 1.43
CA ARG A 31 -8.89 -4.98 2.75
C ARG A 31 -8.01 -3.73 2.68
N LEU A 32 -8.13 -2.86 3.68
CA LEU A 32 -7.23 -1.74 3.88
C LEU A 32 -5.84 -2.26 4.29
N VAL A 33 -4.80 -1.80 3.61
CA VAL A 33 -3.40 -2.10 3.93
C VAL A 33 -2.65 -0.80 4.16
N HIS A 34 -1.99 -0.68 5.31
CA HIS A 34 -0.96 0.35 5.54
C HIS A 34 0.40 -0.26 5.23
N PHE A 35 1.21 0.42 4.44
CA PHE A 35 2.50 -0.11 4.02
C PHE A 35 3.57 0.96 3.98
N THR A 36 4.82 0.55 4.16
CA THR A 36 5.98 1.43 4.07
C THR A 36 6.08 2.03 2.67
N LYS A 37 6.40 3.33 2.57
CA LYS A 37 6.56 4.01 1.28
C LYS A 37 7.66 3.34 0.42
N PRO A 38 7.40 3.04 -0.87
CA PRO A 38 8.42 2.58 -1.80
C PRO A 38 9.51 3.64 -2.01
N GLN A 39 10.72 3.20 -2.40
CA GLN A 39 11.81 4.12 -2.74
C GLN A 39 11.55 4.88 -4.05
N GLU A 40 10.86 4.24 -4.99
CA GLU A 40 10.44 4.86 -6.23
C GLU A 40 9.14 5.66 -6.06
N PRO A 41 8.92 6.74 -6.84
CA PRO A 41 7.68 7.51 -6.78
C PRO A 41 6.47 6.65 -7.16
N VAL A 42 5.40 6.72 -6.39
CA VAL A 42 4.15 5.99 -6.63
C VAL A 42 2.97 6.95 -6.65
N ARG A 43 1.96 6.65 -7.48
CA ARG A 43 0.72 7.43 -7.60
C ARG A 43 -0.47 6.62 -7.08
N PRO A 44 -1.53 7.27 -6.61
CA PRO A 44 -2.82 6.61 -6.46
C PRO A 44 -3.19 5.84 -7.75
N GLY A 45 -3.69 4.62 -7.61
CA GLY A 45 -4.00 3.73 -8.73
C GLY A 45 -2.84 2.83 -9.19
N ASP A 46 -1.58 3.16 -8.87
CA ASP A 46 -0.47 2.20 -9.06
C ASP A 46 -0.64 1.00 -8.12
N VAL A 47 0.03 -0.11 -8.43
CA VAL A 47 0.05 -1.30 -7.58
C VAL A 47 1.42 -1.49 -6.94
N VAL A 48 1.45 -1.73 -5.63
CA VAL A 48 2.67 -2.01 -4.86
C VAL A 48 2.59 -3.42 -4.32
N THR A 49 3.62 -4.22 -4.56
CA THR A 49 3.74 -5.57 -3.99
C THR A 49 4.40 -5.49 -2.62
N VAL A 50 3.74 -6.01 -1.58
CA VAL A 50 4.21 -5.91 -0.18
C VAL A 50 4.06 -7.22 0.58
N ASP A 51 4.87 -7.40 1.63
CA ASP A 51 4.73 -8.51 2.55
C ASP A 51 3.95 -8.10 3.80
N ILE A 52 2.88 -8.84 4.09
CA ILE A 52 2.02 -8.56 5.24
C ILE A 52 2.69 -9.04 6.54
N THR A 53 3.09 -8.09 7.37
CA THR A 53 3.73 -8.31 8.67
C THR A 53 2.72 -8.52 9.78
N TYR A 54 1.57 -7.85 9.73
CA TYR A 54 0.52 -7.95 10.75
C TYR A 54 -0.90 -7.90 10.15
N ALA A 55 -1.85 -8.54 10.84
CA ALA A 55 -3.25 -8.55 10.45
C ALA A 55 -4.16 -8.20 11.62
N ALA A 56 -4.79 -7.03 11.54
CA ALA A 56 -5.88 -6.62 12.42
C ALA A 56 -7.24 -7.05 11.84
N PRO A 57 -8.34 -6.97 12.63
CA PRO A 57 -9.68 -7.27 12.13
C PRO A 57 -10.10 -6.44 10.91
N HIS A 58 -9.68 -5.17 10.84
CA HIS A 58 -10.15 -4.21 9.83
C HIS A 58 -9.07 -3.69 8.88
N HIS A 59 -7.80 -4.02 9.13
CA HIS A 59 -6.70 -3.59 8.26
C HIS A 59 -5.53 -4.59 8.32
N LEU A 60 -4.59 -4.41 7.40
CA LEU A 60 -3.30 -5.10 7.35
C LEU A 60 -2.18 -4.09 7.50
N LEU A 61 -1.05 -4.55 8.02
CA LEU A 61 0.20 -3.81 8.01
C LEU A 61 1.25 -4.55 7.19
N ALA A 62 2.03 -3.79 6.44
CA ALA A 62 3.21 -4.24 5.72
C ALA A 62 4.37 -3.28 6.01
N GLU A 63 5.10 -3.57 7.08
CA GLU A 63 6.12 -2.65 7.62
C GLU A 63 7.51 -2.86 6.98
N GLY A 64 7.69 -3.95 6.25
CA GLY A 64 8.91 -4.21 5.47
C GLY A 64 9.06 -3.33 4.24
N THR A 65 10.21 -3.43 3.57
CA THR A 65 10.46 -2.76 2.29
C THR A 65 9.52 -3.31 1.20
N PRO A 66 8.77 -2.46 0.48
CA PRO A 66 8.00 -2.89 -0.68
C PRO A 66 8.86 -3.60 -1.71
N ARG A 67 8.32 -4.66 -2.33
CA ARG A 67 9.05 -5.51 -3.29
C ARG A 67 9.12 -4.90 -4.69
N GLY A 68 8.19 -4.02 -5.02
CA GLY A 68 8.17 -3.33 -6.31
C GLY A 68 6.89 -2.54 -6.52
N VAL A 69 6.94 -1.64 -7.50
CA VAL A 69 5.78 -0.87 -7.97
C VAL A 69 5.49 -1.22 -9.42
N ARG A 70 4.21 -1.39 -9.74
CA ARG A 70 3.70 -1.60 -11.09
C ARG A 70 2.78 -0.46 -11.46
N ARG A 71 3.14 0.26 -12.52
CA ARG A 71 2.32 1.31 -13.10
C ARG A 71 1.01 0.75 -13.64
N THR A 72 -0.05 1.54 -13.55
CA THR A 72 -1.34 1.18 -14.14
C THR A 72 -1.96 2.36 -14.87
N ARG A 73 -2.89 2.07 -15.79
CA ARG A 73 -3.70 3.12 -16.44
C ARG A 73 -4.49 3.97 -15.45
N ALA A 74 -4.86 3.41 -14.29
CA ALA A 74 -5.53 4.17 -13.24
C ALA A 74 -4.57 5.20 -12.62
N GLY A 75 -3.30 4.82 -12.41
CA GLY A 75 -2.26 5.76 -11.96
C GLY A 75 -1.79 6.76 -13.02
N ASP A 76 -2.04 6.50 -14.31
CA ASP A 76 -1.81 7.48 -15.37
C ASP A 76 -2.93 8.52 -15.49
N ALA A 77 -4.14 8.19 -15.01
CA ALA A 77 -5.30 9.08 -15.00
C ALA A 77 -5.42 9.92 -13.71
N TRP A 78 -4.43 9.84 -12.84
CA TRP A 78 -4.29 10.57 -11.58
C TRP A 78 -3.54 11.89 -11.78
#